data_AF-A0A941DPK9-F1
#
_entry.id   AF-A0A941DPK9-F1
#
_cell.length_a   1.000
_cell.length_b   1.000
_cell.length_c   1.000
_cell.angle_alpha   90.00
_cell.angle_beta   90.00
_cell.angle_gamma   90.00
#
_symmetry.space_group_name_H-M   'P 1'
#
loop_
_entity.id
_entity.type
_entity.pdbx_description
1 polymer ?
#
loop_
_entity_poly.entity_id
_entity_poly.type
_entity_poly.pdbx_seq_one_letter_code
_entity_poly.pdbx_strand_id
1 'polypeptide(L)'
;ALLAVIVTSATVVLYGKAIWDPVDLASRMTGAAVLVALIILLIDTVSVNLAANLVGPAYDFSALNPEKISYKTGGYITAGIALVMMPWKILETTQGYIFTW
;
A
#
# COMPACT_ATOMS: atom_id res chain seq x y z
N ALA A 1 13.89 -1.54 -8.64
CA ALA A 1 13.84 -2.01 -10.05
C ALA A 1 14.54 -3.36 -10.23
N LEU A 2 15.85 -3.47 -9.97
CA LEU A 2 16.63 -4.70 -10.21
C LEU A 2 16.05 -5.95 -9.51
N LEU A 3 15.75 -5.87 -8.21
CA LEU A 3 15.17 -6.99 -7.46
C LEU A 3 13.82 -7.44 -8.03
N ALA A 4 12.97 -6.51 -8.44
CA ALA A 4 11.67 -6.84 -9.04
C ALA A 4 11.84 -7.61 -10.36
N VAL A 5 12.81 -7.23 -11.20
CA VAL A 5 13.11 -7.95 -12.46
C VAL A 5 13.61 -9.36 -12.17
N ILE A 6 14.55 -9.51 -11.23
CA ILE A 6 15.11 -10.83 -10.86
C ILE A 6 14.00 -11.73 -10.33
N VAL A 7 13.21 -11.26 -9.36
CA VAL A 7 12.12 -12.04 -8.76
C VAL A 7 11.07 -12.42 -9.81
N THR A 8 10.62 -11.46 -10.63
CA THR A 8 9.64 -11.74 -11.70
C THR A 8 10.18 -12.73 -12.72
N SER A 9 11.46 -12.64 -13.11
CA SER A 9 12.09 -13.60 -14.03
C SER A 9 12.16 -15.01 -13.44
N ALA A 10 12.42 -15.15 -12.14
CA ALA A 10 12.39 -16.43 -11.45
C ALA A 10 10.99 -17.06 -11.46
N THR A 11 9.92 -16.25 -11.38
CA THR A 11 8.54 -16.77 -11.48
C THR A 11 8.23 -17.40 -12.83
N VAL A 12 8.85 -16.92 -13.91
CA VAL A 12 8.69 -17.54 -15.25
C VAL A 12 9.29 -18.95 -15.25
N VAL A 13 10.45 -19.13 -14.62
CA VAL A 13 11.12 -20.44 -14.51
C VAL A 13 10.34 -21.39 -13.59
N LEU A 14 9.80 -20.89 -12.47
CA LEU A 14 9.11 -21.70 -11.47
C LEU A 14 7.65 -22.03 -11.81
N TYR A 15 6.93 -21.07 -12.41
CA TYR A 15 5.47 -21.13 -12.59
C TYR A 15 5.03 -21.00 -14.06
N GLY A 16 5.96 -20.89 -15.01
CA GLY A 16 5.67 -20.81 -16.45
C GLY A 16 5.04 -19.49 -16.90
N LYS A 17 4.86 -18.52 -16.00
CA LYS A 17 4.31 -17.19 -16.30
C LYS A 17 4.98 -16.13 -15.43
N ALA A 18 5.07 -14.90 -15.93
CA ALA A 18 5.53 -13.77 -15.13
C ALA A 18 4.44 -13.35 -14.14
N ILE A 19 4.73 -13.50 -12.84
CA ILE A 19 3.86 -13.03 -11.76
C ILE A 19 4.47 -11.73 -11.23
N TRP A 20 3.78 -10.62 -11.48
CA TRP A 20 4.20 -9.30 -11.05
C TRP A 20 3.59 -8.88 -9.71
N ASP A 21 2.44 -9.44 -9.36
CA ASP A 21 1.77 -9.17 -8.09
C ASP A 21 2.50 -9.95 -6.96
N PRO A 22 3.15 -9.25 -6.02
CA PRO A 22 3.85 -9.91 -4.92
C PRO A 22 2.92 -10.67 -3.99
N VAL A 23 1.63 -10.30 -3.91
CA VAL A 23 0.63 -10.99 -3.09
C VAL A 23 0.24 -12.32 -3.73
N ASP A 24 -0.04 -12.34 -5.05
CA ASP A 24 -0.26 -13.59 -5.79
C ASP A 24 0.97 -14.50 -5.71
N LEU A 25 2.18 -13.94 -5.86
CA LEU A 25 3.41 -14.72 -5.74
C LEU A 25 3.56 -15.33 -4.35
N ALA A 26 3.41 -14.54 -3.29
CA ALA A 26 3.53 -15.03 -1.91
C ALA A 26 2.46 -16.08 -1.55
N SER A 27 1.24 -15.97 -2.10
CA SER A 27 0.16 -16.94 -1.88
C SER A 27 0.47 -18.35 -2.41
N ARG A 28 1.40 -18.45 -3.37
CA ARG A 28 1.84 -19.71 -4.01
C ARG A 28 3.06 -20.31 -3.33
N MET A 29 3.65 -19.61 -2.36
CA MET A 29 4.81 -20.07 -1.61
C MET A 29 4.37 -20.68 -0.27
N THR A 30 5.05 -21.73 0.19
CA THR A 30 4.71 -22.42 1.44
C THR A 30 5.91 -22.45 2.39
N GLY A 31 5.64 -22.38 3.71
CA GLY A 31 6.64 -22.57 4.76
C GLY A 31 6.76 -21.39 5.74
N ALA A 32 7.40 -21.64 6.88
CA ALA A 32 7.51 -20.65 7.97
C ALA A 32 8.26 -19.38 7.55
N ALA A 33 9.24 -19.48 6.66
CA ALA A 33 9.97 -18.32 6.13
C ALA A 33 9.05 -17.36 5.36
N VAL A 34 8.06 -17.87 4.63
CA VAL A 34 7.09 -17.06 3.89
C VAL A 34 6.21 -16.25 4.86
N LEU A 35 5.75 -16.88 5.95
CA LEU A 35 4.98 -16.20 6.98
C LEU A 35 5.78 -15.05 7.61
N VAL A 36 7.04 -15.31 7.98
CA VAL A 36 7.92 -14.27 8.54
C VAL A 36 8.12 -13.14 7.54
N ALA A 37 8.37 -13.46 6.26
CA ALA A 37 8.54 -12.46 5.21
C ALA A 37 7.27 -11.60 5.03
N LEU A 38 6.08 -12.22 5.02
CA LEU A 38 4.80 -11.51 4.91
C LEU A 38 4.53 -10.57 6.09
N ILE A 39 4.89 -10.98 7.32
CA ILE A 39 4.79 -10.12 8.50
C ILE A 39 5.73 -8.92 8.37
N ILE A 40 6.97 -9.14 7.94
CA ILE A 40 7.94 -8.06 7.72
C ILE A 40 7.41 -7.10 6.64
N LEU A 41 6.92 -7.62 5.52
CA LEU A 41 6.34 -6.81 4.44
C LEU A 41 5.12 -6.01 4.89
N LEU A 42 4.26 -6.60 5.72
CA LEU A 42 3.10 -5.89 6.29
C LEU A 42 3.54 -4.70 7.14
N ILE A 43 4.50 -4.92 8.05
CA ILE A 43 5.03 -3.87 8.93
C ILE A 43 5.72 -2.79 8.11
N ASP A 44 6.56 -3.18 7.14
CA ASP A 44 7.27 -2.25 6.26
C ASP A 44 6.28 -1.39 5.47
N THR A 45 5.28 -2.01 4.84
CA THR A 45 4.23 -1.32 4.08
C THR A 45 3.52 -0.28 4.94
N VAL A 46 3.09 -0.66 6.16
CA VAL A 46 2.42 0.30 7.06
C VAL A 46 3.39 1.41 7.48
N SER A 47 4.64 1.08 7.80
CA SER A 47 5.63 2.04 8.30
C SER A 47 5.99 3.10 7.27
N VAL A 48 6.29 2.70 6.03
CA VAL A 48 6.65 3.65 4.96
C VAL A 48 5.46 4.48 4.51
N ASN A 49 4.26 3.89 4.45
CA ASN A 49 3.05 4.62 4.09
C ASN A 49 2.65 5.62 5.17
N LEU A 50 2.80 5.26 6.44
CA LEU A 50 2.55 6.16 7.56
C LEU A 50 3.46 7.39 7.47
N ALA A 51 4.76 7.18 7.26
CA ALA A 51 5.74 8.25 7.15
C ALA A 51 5.54 9.13 5.91
N ALA A 52 5.30 8.52 4.75
CA ALA A 52 5.21 9.24 3.49
C ALA A 52 3.87 9.94 3.28
N ASN A 53 2.76 9.28 3.63
CA ASN A 53 1.42 9.69 3.20
C ASN A 53 0.51 10.18 4.33
N LEU A 54 0.80 9.85 5.60
CA LEU A 54 -0.02 10.34 6.72
C LEU A 54 0.53 11.62 7.35
N VAL A 55 1.85 11.74 7.48
CA VAL A 55 2.49 12.83 8.24
C VAL A 55 2.15 14.21 7.67
N GLY A 56 2.29 14.41 6.36
CA GLY A 56 2.04 15.70 5.70
C GLY A 56 0.60 16.20 5.93
N PRO A 57 -0.43 15.46 5.49
CA PRO A 57 -1.82 15.88 5.67
C PRO A 57 -2.22 16.04 7.14
N ALA A 58 -1.69 15.20 8.04
CA ALA A 58 -1.94 15.34 9.48
C ALA A 58 -1.43 16.70 10.02
N TYR A 59 -0.26 17.14 9.56
CA TYR A 59 0.24 18.49 9.87
C TYR A 59 -0.61 19.58 9.25
N ASP A 60 -1.01 19.44 7.98
CA ASP A 60 -1.87 20.42 7.30
C ASP A 60 -3.19 20.62 8.06
N PHE A 61 -3.87 19.54 8.46
CA PHE A 61 -5.10 19.64 9.25
C PHE A 61 -4.87 20.27 10.63
N SER A 62 -3.74 19.97 11.28
CA SER A 62 -3.41 20.61 12.56
C SER A 62 -3.09 22.10 12.42
N ALA A 63 -2.56 22.53 11.26
CA ALA A 63 -2.29 23.93 10.97
C ALA A 63 -3.55 24.73 10.61
N LEU A 64 -4.59 24.09 10.10
CA LEU A 64 -5.87 24.76 9.76
C LEU A 64 -6.60 25.32 10.99
N ASN A 65 -6.55 24.61 12.12
CA ASN A 65 -7.13 25.10 13.38
C ASN A 65 -6.40 24.48 14.58
N PRO A 66 -5.26 25.05 14.99
CA PRO A 66 -4.39 24.46 16.01
C PRO A 66 -5.02 24.42 17.41
N GLU A 67 -6.02 25.27 17.70
CA GLU A 67 -6.75 25.23 18.97
C GLU A 67 -7.67 24.01 19.10
N LYS A 68 -8.16 23.47 17.97
CA LYS A 68 -9.14 22.38 17.94
C LYS A 68 -8.59 21.07 17.39
N ILE A 69 -7.57 21.13 16.53
CA ILE A 69 -7.05 19.98 15.79
C ILE A 69 -5.59 19.75 16.18
N SER A 70 -5.38 18.77 17.04
CA SER A 70 -4.03 18.26 17.31
C SER A 70 -3.51 17.43 16.12
N TYR A 71 -2.19 17.24 16.04
CA TYR A 71 -1.57 16.34 15.07
C TYR A 71 -2.20 14.93 15.06
N LYS A 72 -2.50 14.39 16.25
CA LYS A 72 -3.16 13.08 16.39
C LYS A 72 -4.56 13.10 15.77
N THR A 73 -5.33 14.15 16.03
CA THR A 73 -6.67 14.34 15.44
C THR A 73 -6.60 14.52 13.93
N GLY A 74 -5.66 15.32 13.43
CA GLY A 74 -5.40 15.48 11.99
C GLY A 74 -5.02 14.17 11.30
N GLY A 75 -4.24 13.32 11.96
CA GLY A 75 -3.93 11.97 11.49
C GLY A 75 -5.17 11.08 11.36
N TYR A 76 -6.08 11.09 12.35
CA TYR A 76 -7.34 10.34 12.25
C TYR A 76 -8.26 10.85 11.14
N ILE A 77 -8.33 12.17 10.94
CA ILE A 77 -9.10 12.77 9.83
C ILE A 77 -8.54 12.30 8.49
N THR A 78 -7.21 12.39 8.33
CA THR A 78 -6.51 11.93 7.11
C THR A 78 -6.79 10.46 6.82
N ALA A 79 -6.64 9.60 7.82
CA ALA A 79 -6.90 8.16 7.67
C ALA A 79 -8.37 7.87 7.31
N GLY A 80 -9.31 8.59 7.92
CA GLY A 80 -10.74 8.48 7.62
C GLY A 80 -11.07 8.86 6.18
N ILE A 81 -10.54 10.00 5.71
CA ILE A 81 -10.73 10.44 4.32
C ILE A 81 -10.10 9.43 3.35
N ALA A 82 -8.88 8.97 3.60
CA ALA A 82 -8.21 7.98 2.77
C ALA A 82 -9.01 6.67 2.66
N LEU A 83 -9.63 6.22 3.76
CA LEU A 83 -10.49 5.03 3.76
C LEU A 83 -11.77 5.24 2.94
N VAL A 84 -12.44 6.38 3.12
CA VAL A 84 -13.71 6.72 2.42
C VAL A 84 -13.50 6.89 0.92
N MET A 85 -12.34 7.40 0.49
CA MET A 85 -11.99 7.48 -0.93
C MET A 85 -11.88 6.10 -1.61
N MET A 86 -11.71 5.02 -0.85
CA MET A 86 -11.62 3.64 -1.34
C MET A 86 -10.73 3.50 -2.59
N PRO A 87 -9.46 3.92 -2.53
CA PRO A 87 -8.59 3.94 -3.72
C PRO A 87 -8.43 2.56 -4.38
N TRP A 88 -8.57 1.47 -3.62
CA TRP A 88 -8.53 0.10 -4.17
C TRP A 88 -9.68 -0.19 -5.15
N LYS A 89 -10.85 0.47 -5.02
CA LYS A 89 -11.94 0.32 -5.99
C LYS A 89 -11.61 0.93 -7.35
N ILE A 90 -10.83 2.00 -7.33
CA ILE A 90 -10.32 2.65 -8.54
C ILE A 90 -9.29 1.74 -9.23
N LEU A 91 -8.41 1.11 -8.44
CA LEU A 91 -7.41 0.16 -8.97
C LEU A 91 -8.02 -1.15 -9.48
N GLU A 92 -9.14 -1.60 -8.90
CA GLU A 92 -9.87 -2.81 -9.32
C GLU A 92 -10.50 -2.65 -10.72
N THR A 93 -10.83 -1.40 -11.10
CA THR A 93 -11.46 -1.11 -12.39
C THR A 93 -10.69 -0.02 -13.15
N THR A 94 -9.70 -0.44 -13.96
CA THR A 94 -8.98 0.46 -14.89
C THR A 94 -9.94 1.26 -15.79
N GLN A 95 -11.15 0.75 -16.05
CA GLN A 95 -12.18 1.43 -16.84
C GLN A 95 -12.78 2.66 -16.16
N GLY A 96 -12.85 2.73 -14.82
CA GLY A 96 -13.42 3.88 -14.10
C GLY A 96 -12.52 5.13 -14.14
N TYR A 97 -11.22 4.96 -14.38
CA TYR A 97 -10.29 6.09 -14.54
C TYR A 97 -10.26 6.65 -15.97
N ILE A 98 -10.62 5.83 -16.97
CA ILE A 98 -10.51 6.15 -18.39
C ILE A 98 -11.84 6.61 -19.01
N PHE A 99 -12.99 6.11 -18.51
CA PHE A 99 -14.29 6.30 -19.16
C PHE A 99 -15.33 7.09 -18.33
N THR A 100 -15.01 7.50 -17.11
CA THR A 100 -15.91 8.26 -16.22
C THR A 100 -15.41 9.65 -15.84
N TRP A 101 -14.25 10.05 -16.38
CA TRP A 101 -13.77 11.43 -16.41
C TRP A 101 -13.79 11.96 -17.83
#